data_AF-A0A0R2ILZ1-F1
#
_entry.id   AF-A0A0R2ILZ1-F1
#
_cell.length_a   1.000
_cell.length_b   1.000
_cell.length_c   1.000
_cell.angle_alpha   90.00
_cell.angle_beta   90.00
_cell.angle_gamma   90.00
#
_symmetry.space_group_name_H-M   'P 1'
#
loop_
_entity.id
_entity.type
_entity.pdbx_description
1 polymer ?
#
loop_
_entity_poly.entity_id
_entity_poly.type
_entity_poly.pdbx_seq_one_letter_code
_entity_poly.pdbx_strand_id
1 'polypeptide(L)'
;MVKLKNIGLIAASFVTGILTSKKLHENDIPEPQLNPLFFVGTWNYRANDSNRIHTVEIRPNFDLLIDGHAIKSKVENWDKYTITFLDRYGYHIRIRANDQRPVSIYDETDNETYPILLGNYKVTK
;
A
#
# COMPACT_ATOMS: atom_id res chain seq x y z
N MET A 1 -76.33 -6.19 -23.84
CA MET A 1 -76.20 -7.40 -24.69
C MET A 1 -75.85 -6.87 -26.07
N VAL A 2 -74.61 -6.92 -26.55
CA VAL A 2 -73.87 -8.08 -27.06
C VAL A 2 -72.37 -7.94 -26.74
N LYS A 3 -71.71 -9.03 -26.36
CA LYS A 3 -70.25 -9.19 -26.31
C LYS A 3 -69.75 -9.46 -27.73
N LEU A 4 -68.65 -8.84 -28.14
CA LEU A 4 -67.75 -9.46 -29.10
C LEU A 4 -66.29 -9.27 -28.68
N LYS A 5 -65.55 -10.37 -28.78
CA LYS A 5 -64.18 -10.60 -28.34
C LYS A 5 -63.43 -11.02 -29.60
N ASN A 6 -62.24 -10.46 -29.86
CA ASN A 6 -61.03 -11.08 -30.44
C ASN A 6 -60.08 -9.97 -30.97
N ILE A 7 -58.91 -9.78 -30.34
CA ILE A 7 -57.57 -10.29 -30.68
C ILE A 7 -56.94 -9.59 -31.89
N GLY A 8 -55.88 -8.83 -31.61
CA GLY A 8 -54.89 -8.37 -32.59
C GLY A 8 -53.59 -8.05 -31.86
N LEU A 9 -52.59 -8.93 -32.03
CA LEU A 9 -51.19 -8.72 -31.65
C LEU A 9 -50.66 -7.44 -32.31
N ILE A 10 -49.98 -6.58 -31.55
CA ILE A 10 -48.94 -5.70 -32.10
C ILE A 10 -47.67 -5.92 -31.28
N ALA A 11 -46.60 -6.16 -32.03
CA ALA A 11 -45.32 -6.69 -31.63
C ALA A 11 -44.55 -5.83 -30.62
N ALA A 12 -43.76 -6.53 -29.79
CA ALA A 12 -42.74 -5.96 -28.95
C ALA A 12 -41.64 -5.30 -29.79
N SER A 13 -41.28 -4.06 -29.46
CA SER A 13 -40.07 -3.41 -29.93
C SER A 13 -39.52 -2.54 -28.80
N PHE A 14 -38.76 -3.16 -27.89
CA PHE A 14 -37.88 -2.42 -26.99
C PHE A 14 -36.47 -2.48 -27.57
N VAL A 15 -36.15 -1.50 -28.42
CA VAL A 15 -34.77 -1.12 -28.67
C VAL A 15 -34.50 0.06 -27.75
N THR A 16 -33.76 -0.18 -26.67
CA THR A 16 -33.21 0.92 -25.86
C THR A 16 -31.76 0.59 -25.58
N GLY A 17 -30.90 1.48 -26.07
CA GLY A 17 -29.48 1.24 -26.30
C GLY A 17 -28.66 1.06 -25.03
N ILE A 18 -27.58 0.30 -25.19
CA ILE A 18 -26.48 0.24 -24.24
C ILE A 18 -25.82 1.63 -24.25
N LEU A 19 -26.05 2.43 -23.21
CA LEU A 19 -25.21 3.60 -22.93
C LEU A 19 -23.85 3.08 -22.44
N THR A 20 -22.93 2.84 -23.39
CA THR A 20 -21.50 2.75 -23.07
C THR A 20 -21.05 4.14 -22.66
N SER A 21 -21.03 4.40 -21.36
CA SER A 21 -20.32 5.53 -20.78
C SER A 21 -18.83 5.26 -20.91
N LYS A 22 -18.24 5.65 -22.05
CA LYS A 22 -16.81 5.91 -22.10
C LYS A 22 -16.56 7.08 -21.15
N LYS A 23 -16.09 6.81 -19.93
CA LYS A 23 -15.41 7.81 -19.11
C LYS A 23 -14.25 8.32 -19.96
N LEU A 24 -14.42 9.53 -20.50
CA LEU A 24 -13.34 10.26 -21.13
C LEU A 24 -12.31 10.52 -20.03
N HIS A 25 -11.11 10.02 -20.28
CA HIS A 25 -9.92 10.15 -19.46
C HIS A 25 -9.63 11.64 -19.30
N GLU A 26 -10.00 12.18 -18.14
CA GLU A 26 -9.77 13.57 -17.76
C GLU A 26 -8.27 13.73 -17.49
N ASN A 27 -7.57 14.37 -18.43
CA ASN A 27 -6.23 14.94 -18.33
C ASN A 27 -5.34 14.37 -17.22
N ASP A 28 -4.56 13.33 -17.53
CA ASP A 28 -3.43 12.91 -16.71
C ASP A 28 -2.43 14.08 -16.62
N ILE A 29 -2.57 14.90 -15.58
CA ILE A 29 -1.43 15.60 -15.02
C ILE A 29 -0.41 14.49 -14.74
N PRO A 30 0.82 14.53 -15.27
CA PRO A 30 1.81 13.51 -15.00
C PRO A 30 1.95 13.38 -13.49
N GLU A 31 1.44 12.29 -12.93
CA GLU A 31 1.58 12.01 -11.52
C GLU A 31 3.10 12.02 -11.24
N PRO A 32 3.58 12.82 -10.28
CA PRO A 32 5.01 12.90 -10.01
C PRO A 32 5.52 11.47 -9.82
N GLN A 33 6.50 11.06 -10.62
CA GLN A 33 6.96 9.68 -10.68
C GLN A 33 7.36 9.24 -9.26
N LEU A 34 6.47 8.47 -8.63
CA LEU A 34 6.70 7.98 -7.28
C LEU A 34 7.85 6.97 -7.37
N ASN A 35 8.90 7.17 -6.57
CA ASN A 35 10.09 6.33 -6.60
C ASN A 35 10.20 5.54 -5.28
N PRO A 36 9.99 4.22 -5.28
CA PRO A 36 10.05 3.41 -4.06
C PRO A 36 11.47 3.35 -3.47
N LEU A 37 12.51 3.74 -4.23
CA LEU A 37 13.86 3.89 -3.70
C LEU A 37 13.97 4.97 -2.62
N PHE A 38 12.95 5.82 -2.46
CA PHE A 38 12.86 6.76 -1.34
C PHE A 38 12.90 6.07 0.04
N PHE A 39 12.44 4.82 0.13
CA PHE A 39 12.47 4.04 1.37
C PHE A 39 13.81 3.32 1.61
N VAL A 40 14.67 3.23 0.59
CA VAL A 40 15.96 2.55 0.67
C VAL A 40 16.89 3.31 1.61
N GLY A 41 17.55 2.58 2.50
CA GLY A 41 18.45 3.14 3.50
C GLY A 41 18.45 2.34 4.78
N THR A 42 19.06 2.93 5.80
CA THR A 42 19.17 2.36 7.13
C THR A 42 18.48 3.29 8.12
N TRP A 43 17.49 2.77 8.81
CA TRP A 43 16.63 3.49 9.75
C TRP A 43 16.75 2.83 11.11
N ASN A 44 16.66 3.60 12.19
CA ASN A 44 16.67 3.01 13.52
C ASN A 44 15.44 3.43 14.29
N TYR A 45 14.99 2.53 15.15
CA TYR A 45 13.82 2.72 15.99
C TYR A 45 14.09 2.10 17.36
N ARG A 46 13.25 2.44 18.33
CA ARG A 46 13.26 1.81 19.65
C ARG A 46 11.91 1.13 19.84
N ALA A 47 11.93 -0.16 20.19
CA ALA A 47 10.72 -0.87 20.58
C ALA A 47 10.30 -0.43 21.99
N ASN A 48 9.00 -0.40 22.29
CA ASN A 48 8.51 0.16 23.55
C ASN A 48 8.91 -0.68 24.77
N ASP A 49 9.06 -1.98 24.58
CA ASP A 49 9.41 -2.98 25.58
C ASP A 49 10.93 -3.13 25.76
N SER A 50 11.72 -2.53 24.88
CA SER A 50 13.17 -2.73 24.79
C SER A 50 13.91 -1.40 24.90
N ASN A 51 14.91 -1.34 25.79
CA ASN A 51 15.83 -0.20 25.81
C ASN A 51 16.88 -0.29 24.68
N ARG A 52 16.72 -1.27 23.77
CA ARG A 52 17.63 -1.52 22.66
C ARG A 52 17.18 -0.71 21.45
N ILE A 53 18.17 -0.22 20.71
CA ILE A 53 17.94 0.43 19.42
C ILE A 53 18.02 -0.66 18.37
N HIS A 54 16.95 -0.77 17.59
CA HIS A 54 16.86 -1.69 16.46
C HIS A 54 17.18 -0.94 15.17
N THR A 55 17.75 -1.67 14.21
CA THR A 55 18.06 -1.16 12.87
C THR A 55 17.20 -1.87 11.83
N VAL A 56 16.48 -1.11 11.01
CA VAL A 56 15.87 -1.58 9.76
C VAL A 56 16.76 -1.14 8.60
N GLU A 57 17.11 -2.06 7.71
CA GLU A 57 17.78 -1.76 6.44
C GLU A 57 16.89 -2.21 5.29
N ILE A 58 16.63 -1.31 4.36
CA ILE A 58 15.94 -1.59 3.10
C ILE A 58 16.96 -1.41 1.99
N ARG A 59 17.32 -2.50 1.31
CA ARG A 59 18.30 -2.47 0.22
C ARG A 59 17.67 -2.03 -1.11
N PRO A 60 18.45 -1.63 -2.12
CA PRO A 60 17.92 -1.23 -3.43
C PRO A 60 17.11 -2.31 -4.17
N ASN A 61 17.32 -3.59 -3.84
CA ASN A 61 16.53 -4.71 -4.34
C ASN A 61 15.29 -5.02 -3.48
N PHE A 62 15.00 -4.17 -2.49
CA PHE A 62 13.93 -4.33 -1.49
C PHE A 62 14.06 -5.55 -0.59
N ASP A 63 15.29 -6.06 -0.38
CA ASP A 63 15.55 -6.93 0.75
C ASP A 63 15.40 -6.12 2.05
N LEU A 64 14.62 -6.66 2.99
CA LEU A 64 14.42 -6.08 4.31
C LEU A 64 15.30 -6.80 5.33
N LEU A 65 16.06 -6.05 6.12
CA LEU A 65 16.84 -6.59 7.22
C LEU A 65 16.44 -5.88 8.52
N ILE A 66 16.31 -6.66 9.60
CA ILE A 66 16.15 -6.13 10.97
C ILE A 66 17.34 -6.60 11.80
N ASP A 67 18.05 -5.65 12.43
CA ASP A 67 19.27 -5.88 13.19
C ASP A 67 20.32 -6.70 12.41
N GLY A 68 20.43 -6.46 11.11
CA GLY A 68 21.35 -7.17 10.20
C GLY A 68 20.87 -8.56 9.76
N HIS A 69 19.71 -9.03 10.23
CA HIS A 69 19.12 -10.30 9.83
C HIS A 69 18.14 -10.09 8.68
N ALA A 70 18.39 -10.75 7.56
CA ALA A 70 17.49 -10.68 6.41
C ALA A 70 16.16 -11.37 6.70
N ILE A 71 15.08 -10.62 6.52
CA ILE A 71 13.71 -11.11 6.57
C ILE A 71 13.31 -11.52 5.16
N LYS A 72 12.83 -12.75 5.01
CA LYS A 72 12.25 -13.20 3.74
C LYS A 72 10.90 -12.52 3.58
N SER A 73 10.88 -11.43 2.83
CA SER A 73 9.68 -10.65 2.52
C SER A 73 9.65 -10.25 1.05
N LYS A 74 8.47 -9.85 0.58
CA LYS A 74 8.27 -9.19 -0.70
C LYS A 74 7.58 -7.86 -0.49
N VAL A 75 7.82 -6.89 -1.38
CA VAL A 75 7.01 -5.67 -1.42
C VAL A 75 5.61 -6.07 -1.89
N GLU A 76 4.60 -5.81 -1.08
CA GLU A 76 3.20 -6.04 -1.42
C GLU A 76 2.60 -4.82 -2.12
N ASN A 77 2.80 -3.64 -1.55
CA ASN A 77 2.33 -2.37 -2.10
C ASN A 77 3.20 -1.20 -1.62
N TRP A 78 3.19 -0.11 -2.38
CA TRP A 78 3.85 1.13 -2.02
C TRP A 78 3.16 2.35 -2.65
N ASP A 79 3.28 3.49 -1.99
CA ASP A 79 2.82 4.79 -2.46
C ASP A 79 3.84 5.87 -2.05
N LYS A 80 3.47 7.16 -2.18
CA LYS A 80 4.34 8.29 -1.82
C LYS A 80 4.84 8.25 -0.36
N TYR A 81 4.03 7.75 0.55
CA TYR A 81 4.25 7.84 2.00
C TYR A 81 4.34 6.48 2.68
N THR A 82 4.12 5.38 1.96
CA THR A 82 4.07 4.05 2.55
C THR A 82 4.75 3.02 1.66
N ILE A 83 5.47 2.08 2.28
CA ILE A 83 5.83 0.79 1.67
C ILE A 83 5.44 -0.33 2.63
N THR A 84 4.80 -1.37 2.10
CA THR A 84 4.37 -2.54 2.87
C THR A 84 5.10 -3.78 2.38
N PHE A 85 5.77 -4.46 3.29
CA PHE A 85 6.42 -5.74 3.09
C PHE A 85 5.55 -6.85 3.67
N LEU A 86 5.34 -7.91 2.89
CA LEU A 86 4.69 -9.14 3.35
C LEU A 86 5.78 -10.20 3.56
N ASP A 87 5.89 -10.70 4.79
CA ASP A 87 6.84 -11.75 5.13
C ASP A 87 6.36 -13.14 4.67
N ARG A 88 7.19 -14.16 4.92
CA ARG A 88 6.86 -15.55 4.56
C ARG A 88 5.72 -16.18 5.35
N TYR A 89 5.38 -15.63 6.50
CA TYR A 89 4.35 -16.13 7.41
C TYR A 89 3.01 -15.42 7.20
N GLY A 90 2.99 -14.35 6.42
CA GLY A 90 1.79 -13.57 6.11
C GLY A 90 1.65 -12.30 6.94
N TYR A 91 2.70 -11.88 7.66
CA TYR A 91 2.70 -10.66 8.47
C TYR A 91 3.20 -9.45 7.67
N HIS A 92 2.58 -8.30 7.94
CA HIS A 92 2.91 -7.05 7.29
C HIS A 92 3.86 -6.19 8.13
N ILE A 93 4.95 -5.76 7.50
CA ILE A 93 5.83 -4.70 8.03
C ILE A 93 5.62 -3.47 7.15
N ARG A 94 5.15 -2.38 7.75
CA ARG A 94 4.80 -1.15 7.02
C ARG A 94 5.69 0.01 7.45
N ILE A 95 6.46 0.54 6.52
CA ILE A 95 7.23 1.77 6.74
C ILE A 95 6.44 2.95 6.22
N ARG A 96 6.21 3.95 7.08
CA ARG A 96 5.60 5.23 6.70
C ARG A 96 6.65 6.31 6.63
N ALA A 97 6.46 7.24 5.71
CA ALA A 97 7.32 8.37 5.43
C ALA A 97 6.54 9.68 5.38
N ASN A 98 7.26 10.78 5.50
CA ASN A 98 6.80 12.11 5.12
C ASN A 98 7.46 12.51 3.78
N ASP A 99 7.36 13.78 3.40
CA ASP A 99 7.97 14.28 2.14
C ASP A 99 9.51 14.21 2.09
N GLN A 100 10.18 13.93 3.21
CA GLN A 100 11.63 13.99 3.32
C GLN A 100 12.29 12.64 3.62
N ARG A 101 11.65 11.78 4.42
CA ARG A 101 12.17 10.47 4.82
C ARG A 101 11.11 9.56 5.43
N PRO A 102 11.40 8.26 5.59
CA PRO A 102 10.77 7.39 6.56
C PRO A 102 10.73 7.99 7.97
N VAL A 103 9.58 7.86 8.64
CA VAL A 103 9.30 8.40 9.99
C VAL A 103 8.81 7.36 10.98
N SER A 104 8.24 6.24 10.53
CA SER A 104 7.80 5.17 11.44
C SER A 104 7.77 3.80 10.78
N ILE A 105 7.84 2.75 11.61
CA ILE A 105 7.74 1.34 11.21
C ILE A 105 6.60 0.72 12.01
N TYR A 106 5.63 0.10 11.34
CA TYR A 106 4.59 -0.70 11.96
C TYR A 106 4.91 -2.18 11.78
N ASP A 107 4.85 -2.95 12.87
CA ASP A 107 5.00 -4.40 12.87
C ASP A 107 3.66 -5.03 13.30
N GLU A 108 3.10 -5.85 12.42
CA GLU A 108 1.83 -6.53 12.66
C GLU A 108 1.94 -7.64 13.72
N THR A 109 3.11 -8.25 13.95
CA THR A 109 3.23 -9.31 14.95
C THR A 109 3.01 -8.78 16.37
N ASP A 110 3.53 -7.59 16.63
CA ASP A 110 3.40 -6.90 17.92
C ASP A 110 2.20 -5.95 17.91
N ASN A 111 1.63 -5.68 16.74
CA ASN A 111 0.60 -4.67 16.51
C ASN A 111 1.01 -3.28 17.04
N GLU A 112 2.28 -2.93 16.84
CA GLU A 112 2.87 -1.70 17.33
C GLU A 112 3.47 -0.84 16.21
N THR A 113 3.48 0.48 16.41
CA THR A 113 4.17 1.43 15.54
C THR A 113 5.33 2.07 16.28
N TYR A 114 6.52 1.94 15.71
CA TYR A 114 7.76 2.48 16.25
C TYR A 114 8.17 3.73 15.49
N PRO A 115 8.42 4.86 16.18
CA PRO A 115 8.96 6.05 15.55
C PRO A 115 10.43 5.81 15.14
N ILE A 116 10.77 6.21 13.91
CA ILE A 116 12.17 6.24 13.47
C ILE A 116 12.88 7.38 14.20
N LEU A 117 14.03 7.06 14.80
CA LEU A 117 14.85 7.98 15.57
C LEU A 117 15.53 9.01 14.66
N LEU A 118 15.63 10.24 15.15
CA LEU A 118 16.28 11.33 14.44
C LEU A 118 17.74 11.47 14.90
N GLY A 119 18.70 11.40 13.96
CA GLY A 119 20.10 11.74 14.22
C GLY A 119 21.00 10.55 14.56
N ASN A 120 22.24 10.85 14.96
CA ASN A 120 23.29 9.86 15.22
C ASN A 120 23.09 9.22 16.61
N TYR A 121 22.43 8.07 16.67
CA TYR A 121 22.40 7.22 17.87
C TYR A 121 23.60 6.27 17.87
N LYS A 122 24.18 6.03 19.05
CA LYS A 122 25.15 4.95 19.21
C LYS A 122 24.37 3.65 19.27
N VAL A 123 24.53 2.79 18.26
CA VAL A 123 24.04 1.41 18.31
C VAL A 123 24.84 0.69 19.39
N THR A 124 24.21 0.38 20.52
CA THR A 124 24.83 -0.42 21.57
C THR A 124 24.82 -1.87 21.09
N LYS A 125 26.02 -2.41 20.82
CA LYS A 125 26.23 -3.79 20.39
C LYS A 125 26.12 -4.75 21.58
#